data_AF-A0A496ZKH3-F1
#
_entry.id   AF-A0A496ZKH3-F1
#
_cell.length_a   1.000
_cell.length_b   1.000
_cell.length_c   1.000
_cell.angle_alpha   90.00
_cell.angle_beta   90.00
_cell.angle_gamma   90.00
#
_symmetry.space_group_name_H-M   'P 1'
#
loop_
_entity.id
_entity.type
_entity.pdbx_description
1 polymer ?
#
loop_
_entity_poly.entity_id
_entity_poly.type
_entity_poly.pdbx_seq_one_letter_code
_entity_poly.pdbx_strand_id
1 'polypeptide(L)'
;MTTTKELRKLNFHLLYLALLTKERIKPLSRWEKPLSKNEIILLKKLGLKVNRIERKTLTGKSTYEFIFSKSYNYLNYYQKNFDHTLLSQSGTNMRKQGFLFGYPSCCVENFIHNGYTKNRYIGKEQEILFHWVCPDCRITPCLIPYYQKIHNECGAIQANEKMLLSERMHQFSRKLIPAAAAVLIFAGMPSFSNAQNISKDNPHWLVVEGDEDNDYLSYNEETLLGTHYCYFFDPDVAGPHQALQFKTIIDSLQVATHINHPDTTCYKVEIYAYGYYPCPICGEMVNMGYVDICNPMRGLSIQIPFMGLHFLEQGSFSYQIEDDEYRIDIGLLKKVLSPYDAEHLSIPTNNDTDNDGLNNPGEFYVGTEPYNPDTNDNAVDDGQETAETVAEFITNDNIELIFIPAYGYETCNYCGQIVNMGIVEIKNLDQGTSMTVPIIALHYLAHGRFAYDGTANQGEVDPVELCEVLGLNFTGVDDMQKIAKGIVNYIKNYPNPFNPQTTISFSLSQKDIKDVKLDIYNINGELIRTLDCVESFNIKSEPTKSVHSIIWNGTDNNSKTVPSGVY
;
A
#
# COMPACT_ATOMS: atom_id res chain seq x y z
N MET A 1 -11.90 -1.90 -26.51
CA MET A 1 -11.33 -0.59 -26.93
C MET A 1 -12.45 0.37 -27.27
N THR A 2 -12.51 1.56 -26.65
CA THR A 2 -13.51 2.60 -26.94
C THR A 2 -13.25 3.19 -28.32
N THR A 3 -14.27 3.26 -29.18
CA THR A 3 -14.07 3.80 -30.54
C THR A 3 -14.09 5.33 -30.52
N THR A 4 -13.30 5.99 -31.37
CA THR A 4 -13.27 7.46 -31.51
C THR A 4 -14.66 8.05 -31.79
N LYS A 5 -15.56 7.27 -32.41
CA LYS A 5 -16.96 7.63 -32.69
C LYS A 5 -17.83 7.70 -31.42
N GLU A 6 -17.52 6.90 -30.42
CA GLU A 6 -18.21 6.91 -29.13
C GLU A 6 -17.79 8.10 -28.26
N LEU A 7 -16.51 8.46 -28.26
CA LEU A 7 -15.97 9.59 -27.50
C LEU A 7 -16.48 10.96 -27.97
N ARG A 8 -16.86 11.07 -29.25
CA ARG A 8 -17.50 12.27 -29.82
C ARG A 8 -18.80 12.68 -29.13
N LYS A 9 -19.48 11.72 -28.49
CA LYS A 9 -20.76 11.99 -27.81
C LYS A 9 -20.58 12.73 -26.48
N LEU A 10 -19.36 12.79 -25.94
CA LEU A 10 -19.07 13.52 -24.70
C LEU A 10 -18.94 15.03 -25.00
N ASN A 11 -19.43 15.87 -24.08
CA ASN A 11 -19.14 17.30 -24.09
C ASN A 11 -17.62 17.55 -24.10
N PHE A 12 -17.14 18.60 -24.80
CA PHE A 12 -15.71 18.91 -24.90
C PHE A 12 -15.01 18.92 -23.55
N HIS A 13 -15.57 19.62 -22.56
CA HIS A 13 -14.95 19.76 -21.25
C HIS A 13 -14.96 18.45 -20.46
N LEU A 14 -15.99 17.63 -20.62
CA LEU A 14 -16.06 16.30 -20.01
C LEU A 14 -15.05 15.34 -20.64
N LEU A 15 -14.94 15.34 -21.97
CA LEU A 15 -13.93 14.58 -22.71
C LEU A 15 -12.52 15.03 -22.32
N TYR A 16 -12.31 16.33 -22.20
CA TYR A 16 -11.03 16.93 -21.84
C TYR A 16 -10.60 16.53 -20.43
N LEU A 17 -11.48 16.67 -19.43
CA LEU A 17 -11.21 16.19 -18.07
C LEU A 17 -10.99 14.67 -18.04
N ALA A 18 -11.78 13.89 -18.80
CA ALA A 18 -11.64 12.44 -18.87
C ALA A 18 -10.28 12.03 -19.45
N LEU A 19 -9.82 12.67 -20.53
CA LEU A 19 -8.52 12.36 -21.11
C LEU A 19 -7.37 12.83 -20.23
N LEU A 20 -7.47 14.01 -19.59
CA LEU A 20 -6.49 14.46 -18.60
C LEU A 20 -6.35 13.45 -17.44
N THR A 21 -7.46 12.91 -16.94
CA THR A 21 -7.44 11.91 -15.87
C THR A 21 -7.02 10.51 -16.37
N LYS A 22 -7.39 10.13 -17.60
CA LYS A 22 -6.96 8.87 -18.22
C LYS A 22 -5.45 8.84 -18.43
N GLU A 23 -4.88 9.93 -18.92
CA GLU A 23 -3.44 10.10 -19.11
C GLU A 23 -2.72 10.49 -17.81
N ARG A 24 -3.43 10.45 -16.66
CA ARG A 24 -2.90 10.68 -15.30
C ARG A 24 -2.30 12.08 -15.09
N ILE A 25 -2.55 13.03 -15.98
CA ILE A 25 -2.20 14.46 -15.82
C ILE A 25 -3.00 15.07 -14.67
N LYS A 26 -4.23 14.59 -14.45
CA LYS A 26 -5.04 14.90 -13.25
C LYS A 26 -5.28 13.63 -12.44
N PRO A 27 -4.96 13.61 -11.13
CA PRO A 27 -5.22 12.44 -10.27
C PRO A 27 -6.72 12.13 -10.20
N LEU A 28 -7.55 13.16 -10.04
CA LEU A 28 -9.00 13.09 -10.02
C LEU A 28 -9.57 14.33 -10.74
N SER A 29 -10.72 14.15 -11.38
CA SER A 29 -11.48 15.24 -12.00
C SER A 29 -12.88 15.29 -11.42
N ARG A 30 -13.39 16.51 -11.23
CA ARG A 30 -14.76 16.80 -10.79
C ARG A 30 -15.58 17.33 -11.95
N TRP A 31 -16.84 16.94 -11.98
CA TRP A 31 -17.85 17.38 -12.93
C TRP A 31 -19.16 17.70 -12.21
N GLU A 32 -19.51 18.98 -12.22
CA GLU A 32 -20.63 19.52 -11.42
C GLU A 32 -21.99 19.42 -12.12
N LYS A 33 -22.01 18.92 -13.37
CA LYS A 33 -23.25 18.72 -14.15
C LYS A 33 -23.72 17.27 -14.05
N PRO A 34 -25.02 16.98 -14.25
CA PRO A 34 -25.50 15.61 -14.32
C PRO A 34 -24.80 14.84 -15.45
N LEU A 35 -24.43 13.58 -15.17
CA LEU A 35 -23.96 12.64 -16.18
C LEU A 35 -25.08 11.67 -16.54
N SER A 36 -25.31 11.49 -17.83
CA SER A 36 -26.17 10.43 -18.35
C SER A 36 -25.51 9.05 -18.16
N LYS A 37 -26.34 7.99 -18.15
CA LYS A 37 -25.83 6.61 -18.07
C LYS A 37 -24.81 6.29 -19.17
N ASN A 38 -25.02 6.83 -20.38
CA ASN A 38 -24.11 6.65 -21.51
C ASN A 38 -22.76 7.33 -21.28
N GLU A 39 -22.74 8.55 -20.73
CA GLU A 39 -21.49 9.25 -20.42
C GLU A 39 -20.69 8.50 -19.33
N ILE A 40 -21.36 7.98 -18.30
CA ILE A 40 -20.70 7.17 -17.24
C ILE A 40 -20.08 5.90 -17.84
N ILE A 41 -20.79 5.22 -18.76
CA ILE A 41 -20.26 4.05 -19.45
C ILE A 41 -19.01 4.42 -20.27
N LEU A 42 -19.03 5.56 -20.97
CA LEU A 42 -17.88 6.02 -21.75
C LEU A 42 -16.67 6.35 -20.87
N LEU A 43 -16.87 7.00 -19.73
CA LEU A 43 -15.81 7.24 -18.74
C LEU A 43 -15.23 5.91 -18.23
N LYS A 44 -16.08 4.93 -17.91
CA LYS A 44 -15.64 3.58 -17.50
C LYS A 44 -14.85 2.87 -18.59
N LYS A 45 -15.27 2.98 -19.87
CA LYS A 45 -14.52 2.43 -21.00
C LYS A 45 -13.15 3.11 -21.19
N LEU A 46 -12.99 4.36 -20.75
CA LEU A 46 -11.69 5.05 -20.70
C LEU A 46 -10.80 4.59 -19.53
N GLY A 47 -11.25 3.61 -18.73
CA GLY A 47 -10.54 3.11 -17.55
C GLY A 47 -10.71 4.01 -16.32
N LEU A 48 -11.73 4.88 -16.31
CA LEU A 48 -12.03 5.78 -15.20
C LEU A 48 -13.16 5.23 -14.34
N LYS A 49 -12.94 5.23 -13.04
CA LYS A 49 -13.98 4.98 -12.03
C LYS A 49 -14.71 6.29 -11.78
N VAL A 50 -16.02 6.23 -11.53
CA VAL A 50 -16.89 7.41 -11.39
C VAL A 50 -17.74 7.26 -10.13
N ASN A 51 -17.63 8.20 -9.20
CA ASN A 51 -18.49 8.28 -8.02
C ASN A 51 -19.37 9.54 -8.10
N ARG A 52 -20.56 9.46 -7.52
CA ARG A 52 -21.46 10.60 -7.31
C ARG A 52 -21.35 11.02 -5.86
N ILE A 53 -21.06 12.29 -5.63
CA ILE A 53 -20.88 12.90 -4.31
C ILE A 53 -22.04 13.85 -4.06
N GLU A 54 -22.65 13.75 -2.88
CA GLU A 54 -23.65 14.72 -2.44
C GLU A 54 -22.96 15.85 -1.67
N ARG A 55 -23.37 17.09 -1.94
CA ARG A 55 -22.83 18.30 -1.30
C ARG A 55 -23.99 19.17 -0.84
N LYS A 56 -23.79 19.98 0.19
CA LYS A 56 -24.79 20.97 0.63
C LYS A 56 -24.35 22.36 0.18
N THR A 57 -25.24 23.13 -0.44
CA THR A 57 -24.99 24.55 -0.70
C THR A 57 -24.86 25.31 0.62
N LEU A 58 -24.34 26.54 0.58
CA LEU A 58 -24.29 27.42 1.77
C LEU A 58 -25.68 27.67 2.40
N THR A 59 -26.74 27.49 1.62
CA THR A 59 -28.14 27.58 2.07
C THR A 59 -28.72 26.25 2.59
N GLY A 60 -27.91 25.18 2.65
CA GLY A 60 -28.31 23.85 3.13
C GLY A 60 -29.01 22.95 2.09
N LYS A 61 -29.16 23.40 0.83
CA LYS A 61 -29.78 22.60 -0.23
C LYS A 61 -28.82 21.53 -0.74
N SER A 62 -29.28 20.28 -0.84
CA SER A 62 -28.49 19.22 -1.46
C SER A 62 -28.27 19.47 -2.95
N THR A 63 -27.04 19.34 -3.39
CA THR A 63 -26.58 19.30 -4.78
C THR A 63 -25.67 18.09 -4.95
N TYR A 64 -25.39 17.72 -6.19
CA TYR A 64 -24.52 16.57 -6.47
C TYR A 64 -23.47 16.93 -7.51
N GLU A 65 -22.31 16.31 -7.38
CA GLU A 65 -21.22 16.39 -8.33
C GLU A 65 -20.71 14.98 -8.61
N PHE A 66 -20.12 14.79 -9.79
CA PHE A 66 -19.48 13.54 -10.17
C PHE A 66 -17.97 13.71 -10.07
N ILE A 67 -17.30 12.75 -9.48
CA ILE A 67 -15.85 12.66 -9.47
C ILE A 67 -15.42 11.43 -10.25
N PHE A 68 -14.28 11.51 -10.92
CA PHE A 68 -13.72 10.37 -11.62
C PHE A 68 -12.19 10.34 -11.59
N SER A 69 -11.64 9.13 -11.46
CA SER A 69 -10.21 8.85 -11.32
C SER A 69 -9.88 7.44 -11.80
N LYS A 70 -8.61 7.15 -12.07
CA LYS A 70 -8.11 5.77 -12.23
C LYS A 70 -7.95 5.05 -10.87
N SER A 71 -7.78 5.79 -9.77
CA SER A 71 -7.56 5.23 -8.43
C SER A 71 -8.83 5.26 -7.58
N TYR A 72 -9.12 4.18 -6.84
CA TYR A 72 -10.18 4.22 -5.82
C TYR A 72 -9.77 5.06 -4.62
N ASN A 73 -8.47 5.13 -4.30
CA ASN A 73 -7.98 5.86 -3.13
C ASN A 73 -8.33 7.34 -3.25
N TYR A 74 -8.13 7.96 -4.42
CA TYR A 74 -8.54 9.36 -4.62
C TYR A 74 -10.06 9.56 -4.57
N LEU A 75 -10.86 8.61 -5.07
CA LEU A 75 -12.32 8.70 -5.01
C LEU A 75 -12.85 8.54 -3.59
N ASN A 76 -12.34 7.56 -2.85
CA ASN A 76 -12.68 7.29 -1.46
C ASN A 76 -12.22 8.44 -0.56
N TYR A 77 -11.04 8.99 -0.81
CA TYR A 77 -10.53 10.16 -0.09
C TYR A 77 -11.41 11.38 -0.33
N TYR A 78 -11.77 11.67 -1.59
CA TYR A 78 -12.68 12.75 -1.91
C TYR A 78 -14.04 12.53 -1.23
N GLN A 79 -14.59 11.32 -1.30
CA GLN A 79 -15.87 11.00 -0.71
C GLN A 79 -15.85 11.15 0.82
N LYS A 80 -14.85 10.59 1.51
CA LYS A 80 -14.70 10.72 2.98
C LYS A 80 -14.66 12.18 3.44
N ASN A 81 -14.01 13.06 2.68
CA ASN A 81 -13.82 14.46 3.06
C ASN A 81 -14.95 15.40 2.61
N PHE A 82 -15.64 15.08 1.51
CA PHE A 82 -16.57 15.99 0.86
C PHE A 82 -18.01 15.46 0.76
N ASP A 83 -18.29 14.18 0.98
CA ASP A 83 -19.66 13.66 0.88
C ASP A 83 -20.54 14.18 2.03
N HIS A 84 -21.74 14.63 1.68
CA HIS A 84 -22.69 15.31 2.54
C HIS A 84 -22.18 16.57 3.27
N THR A 85 -21.00 17.10 2.93
CA THR A 85 -20.46 18.33 3.55
C THR A 85 -20.82 19.60 2.77
N LEU A 86 -20.67 20.76 3.42
CA LEU A 86 -20.95 22.07 2.82
C LEU A 86 -19.98 22.39 1.69
N LEU A 87 -20.46 23.11 0.66
CA LEU A 87 -19.65 23.78 -0.37
C LEU A 87 -18.91 24.99 0.25
N SER A 88 -18.02 24.68 1.19
CA SER A 88 -17.14 25.60 1.89
C SER A 88 -15.85 25.79 1.09
N GLN A 89 -15.46 27.06 0.90
CA GLN A 89 -14.16 27.47 0.36
C GLN A 89 -13.15 27.76 1.49
N SER A 90 -13.16 26.96 2.56
CA SER A 90 -12.10 27.08 3.57
C SER A 90 -10.74 26.76 2.93
N GLY A 91 -9.66 27.42 3.39
CA GLY A 91 -8.32 27.16 2.91
C GLY A 91 -7.95 25.67 2.98
N THR A 92 -8.33 24.98 4.05
CA THR A 92 -8.16 23.53 4.22
C THR A 92 -8.87 22.71 3.12
N ASN A 93 -10.12 23.03 2.79
CA ASN A 93 -10.83 22.33 1.72
C ASN A 93 -10.24 22.64 0.33
N MET A 94 -9.75 23.87 0.13
CA MET A 94 -9.13 24.28 -1.12
C MET A 94 -7.78 23.58 -1.35
N ARG A 95 -7.01 23.32 -0.30
CA ARG A 95 -5.79 22.50 -0.34
C ARG A 95 -6.09 21.06 -0.73
N LYS A 96 -7.00 20.41 -0.01
CA LYS A 96 -7.48 19.04 -0.29
C LYS A 96 -8.01 18.90 -1.73
N GLN A 97 -8.80 19.87 -2.21
CA GLN A 97 -9.26 19.86 -3.60
C GLN A 97 -8.14 20.12 -4.61
N GLY A 98 -7.21 21.02 -4.28
CA GLY A 98 -6.02 21.28 -5.08
C GLY A 98 -5.18 20.03 -5.30
N PHE A 99 -4.92 19.28 -4.24
CA PHE A 99 -4.27 17.97 -4.28
C PHE A 99 -5.00 16.98 -5.19
N LEU A 100 -6.30 16.77 -4.94
CA LEU A 100 -7.09 15.77 -5.68
C LEU A 100 -7.17 16.12 -7.16
N PHE A 101 -7.20 17.41 -7.50
CA PHE A 101 -7.30 17.87 -8.88
C PHE A 101 -5.95 18.07 -9.57
N GLY A 102 -4.83 17.85 -8.87
CA GLY A 102 -3.48 17.99 -9.43
C GLY A 102 -3.08 19.45 -9.68
N TYR A 103 -3.51 20.37 -8.81
CA TYR A 103 -3.14 21.78 -8.89
C TYR A 103 -1.80 22.02 -8.18
N PRO A 104 -0.89 22.83 -8.75
CA PRO A 104 0.32 23.22 -8.05
C PRO A 104 0.02 23.88 -6.70
N SER A 105 0.63 23.39 -5.62
CA SER A 105 0.41 23.91 -4.26
C SER A 105 0.65 25.42 -4.18
N CYS A 106 1.70 25.93 -4.83
CA CYS A 106 1.98 27.38 -4.89
C CYS A 106 0.87 28.20 -5.57
N CYS A 107 0.10 27.61 -6.49
CA CYS A 107 -1.06 28.25 -7.11
C CYS A 107 -2.27 28.23 -6.17
N VAL A 108 -2.47 27.11 -5.46
CA VAL A 108 -3.54 26.96 -4.46
C VAL A 108 -3.32 27.91 -3.29
N GLU A 109 -2.12 27.96 -2.70
CA GLU A 109 -1.78 28.87 -1.61
C GLU A 109 -1.93 30.33 -2.00
N ASN A 110 -1.38 30.72 -3.15
CA ASN A 110 -1.56 32.09 -3.63
C ASN A 110 -3.04 32.44 -3.85
N PHE A 111 -3.85 31.50 -4.33
CA PHE A 111 -5.28 31.71 -4.50
C PHE A 111 -6.02 31.83 -3.16
N ILE A 112 -5.64 31.05 -2.14
CA ILE A 112 -6.20 31.16 -0.78
C ILE A 112 -5.89 32.54 -0.17
N HIS A 113 -4.66 33.03 -0.32
CA HIS A 113 -4.22 34.28 0.30
C HIS A 113 -4.62 35.53 -0.49
N ASN A 114 -4.47 35.49 -1.81
CA ASN A 114 -4.53 36.67 -2.68
C ASN A 114 -5.65 36.60 -3.71
N GLY A 115 -6.41 35.49 -3.76
CA GLY A 115 -7.42 35.27 -4.78
C GLY A 115 -6.83 35.26 -6.20
N TYR A 116 -7.56 35.85 -7.15
CA TYR A 116 -7.12 35.95 -8.54
C TYR A 116 -6.07 37.05 -8.71
N THR A 117 -4.80 36.66 -8.73
CA THR A 117 -3.67 37.57 -8.96
C THR A 117 -3.28 37.66 -10.43
N LYS A 118 -2.78 38.81 -10.90
CA LYS A 118 -2.26 38.91 -12.27
C LYS A 118 -1.12 37.91 -12.52
N ASN A 119 -1.17 37.16 -13.61
CA ASN A 119 -0.16 36.16 -13.96
C ASN A 119 0.35 36.34 -15.41
N ARG A 120 1.38 35.58 -15.78
CA ARG A 120 2.03 35.68 -17.11
C ARG A 120 1.28 34.93 -18.23
N TYR A 121 0.25 34.16 -17.90
CA TYR A 121 -0.44 33.21 -18.78
C TYR A 121 -1.82 33.73 -19.26
N ILE A 122 -2.00 35.06 -19.34
CA ILE A 122 -3.29 35.68 -19.69
C ILE A 122 -3.69 35.33 -21.13
N GLY A 123 -4.79 34.56 -21.29
CA GLY A 123 -5.36 34.15 -22.58
C GLY A 123 -5.50 32.64 -22.71
N LYS A 124 -5.27 32.11 -23.93
CA LYS A 124 -5.53 30.71 -24.32
C LYS A 124 -4.83 29.65 -23.45
N GLU A 125 -3.70 29.97 -22.81
CA GLU A 125 -2.96 29.03 -21.97
C GLU A 125 -3.56 28.90 -20.56
N GLN A 126 -4.06 29.98 -19.97
CA GLN A 126 -4.82 29.91 -18.72
C GLN A 126 -6.19 29.26 -18.91
N GLU A 127 -6.81 29.41 -20.08
CA GLU A 127 -8.12 28.84 -20.42
C GLU A 127 -8.15 27.30 -20.43
N ILE A 128 -7.02 26.66 -20.74
CA ILE A 128 -6.93 25.20 -20.78
C ILE A 128 -6.61 24.60 -19.40
N LEU A 129 -6.26 25.43 -18.41
CA LEU A 129 -5.92 25.03 -17.04
C LEU A 129 -7.15 25.12 -16.14
N PHE A 130 -7.21 24.25 -15.11
CA PHE A 130 -8.30 24.24 -14.14
C PHE A 130 -7.93 24.91 -12.80
N HIS A 131 -6.77 25.56 -12.74
CA HIS A 131 -6.31 26.35 -11.59
C HIS A 131 -5.81 27.72 -12.05
N TRP A 132 -5.89 28.70 -11.15
CA TRP A 132 -5.35 30.02 -11.41
C TRP A 132 -3.84 30.05 -11.16
N VAL A 133 -3.05 30.44 -12.17
CA VAL A 133 -1.58 30.38 -12.05
C VAL A 133 -1.07 31.56 -11.21
N CYS A 134 -0.21 31.29 -10.24
CA CYS A 134 0.45 32.35 -9.46
C CYS A 134 1.63 32.98 -10.24
N PRO A 135 2.05 34.22 -9.91
CA PRO A 135 3.05 34.96 -10.69
C PRO A 135 4.39 34.23 -10.89
N ASP A 136 4.81 33.44 -9.90
CA ASP A 136 6.11 32.77 -9.83
C ASP A 136 5.98 31.23 -9.91
N CYS A 137 4.90 30.71 -10.49
CA CYS A 137 4.68 29.28 -10.59
C CYS A 137 5.76 28.59 -11.46
N ARG A 138 6.53 27.68 -10.87
CA ARG A 138 7.53 26.85 -11.56
C ARG A 138 6.97 25.55 -12.15
N ILE A 139 5.82 25.09 -11.64
CA ILE A 139 5.22 23.79 -12.01
C ILE A 139 4.35 23.90 -13.25
N THR A 140 3.48 24.91 -13.30
CA THR A 140 2.54 25.11 -14.43
C THR A 140 3.24 25.14 -15.80
N PRO A 141 4.36 25.84 -16.02
CA PRO A 141 5.05 25.81 -17.32
C PRO A 141 5.42 24.39 -17.78
N CYS A 142 5.74 23.47 -16.86
CA CYS A 142 6.01 22.07 -17.20
C CYS A 142 4.74 21.27 -17.54
N LEU A 143 3.57 21.70 -17.05
CA LEU A 143 2.26 21.06 -17.31
C LEU A 143 1.65 21.48 -18.65
N ILE A 144 1.91 22.72 -19.10
CA ILE A 144 1.30 23.31 -20.30
C ILE A 144 1.42 22.40 -21.54
N PRO A 145 2.57 21.81 -21.89
CA PRO A 145 2.67 20.94 -23.07
C PRO A 145 1.72 19.73 -23.02
N TYR A 146 1.50 19.15 -21.84
CA TYR A 146 0.61 18.01 -21.65
C TYR A 146 -0.87 18.42 -21.76
N TYR A 147 -1.23 19.54 -21.14
CA TYR A 147 -2.58 20.11 -21.25
C TYR A 147 -2.90 20.49 -22.70
N GLN A 148 -1.96 21.14 -23.41
CA GLN A 148 -2.10 21.47 -24.83
C GLN A 148 -2.26 20.23 -25.71
N LYS A 149 -1.46 19.18 -25.47
CA LYS A 149 -1.56 17.90 -26.20
C LYS A 149 -2.97 17.32 -26.08
N ILE A 150 -3.50 17.19 -24.87
CA ILE A 150 -4.83 16.61 -24.64
C ILE A 150 -5.95 17.52 -25.16
N HIS A 151 -5.80 18.84 -25.01
CA HIS A 151 -6.76 19.80 -25.53
C HIS A 151 -6.87 19.72 -27.06
N ASN A 152 -5.73 19.61 -27.76
CA ASN A 152 -5.67 19.43 -29.21
C ASN A 152 -6.25 18.08 -29.64
N GLU A 153 -5.99 17.01 -28.88
CA GLU A 153 -6.57 15.68 -29.12
C GLU A 153 -8.11 15.71 -29.00
N CYS A 154 -8.65 16.36 -27.95
CA CYS A 154 -10.09 16.57 -27.81
C CYS A 154 -10.66 17.36 -28.98
N GLY A 155 -9.95 18.40 -29.41
CA GLY A 155 -10.29 19.20 -30.58
C GLY A 155 -10.37 18.35 -31.83
N ALA A 156 -9.38 17.49 -32.10
CA ALA A 156 -9.36 16.59 -33.24
C ALA A 156 -10.48 15.54 -33.20
N ILE A 157 -10.79 14.99 -32.02
CA ILE A 157 -11.89 14.03 -31.84
C ILE A 157 -13.23 14.69 -32.20
N GLN A 158 -13.43 15.95 -31.81
CA GLN A 158 -14.67 16.70 -32.03
C GLN A 158 -14.75 17.49 -33.34
N ALA A 159 -13.62 17.76 -34.01
CA ALA A 159 -13.55 18.60 -35.22
C ALA A 159 -14.27 18.01 -36.44
N ASN A 160 -14.66 16.73 -36.42
CA ASN A 160 -15.40 16.12 -37.55
C ASN A 160 -16.88 16.53 -37.66
N GLU A 161 -17.40 17.45 -36.82
CA GLU A 161 -18.71 18.08 -37.01
C GLU A 161 -18.66 19.52 -37.53
N LYS A 162 -17.48 20.13 -37.71
CA LYS A 162 -17.34 21.51 -38.21
C LYS A 162 -16.49 21.64 -39.48
N MET A 163 -16.36 20.56 -40.25
CA MET A 163 -15.82 20.58 -41.62
C MET A 163 -16.92 20.35 -42.67
N LEU A 164 -18.13 20.83 -42.36
CA LEU A 164 -19.22 21.17 -43.26
C LEU A 164 -19.84 22.42 -42.63
N LEU A 165 -19.65 23.60 -43.23
CA LEU A 165 -20.03 24.95 -42.73
C LEU A 165 -18.98 25.70 -41.88
N SER A 166 -17.77 25.93 -42.42
CA SER A 166 -17.19 27.30 -42.52
C SER A 166 -15.86 27.33 -43.28
N GLU A 167 -15.82 26.73 -44.46
CA GLU A 167 -14.92 27.25 -45.51
C GLU A 167 -15.50 28.58 -46.00
N ARG A 168 -15.25 29.67 -45.27
CA ARG A 168 -15.20 31.05 -45.76
C ARG A 168 -14.95 32.00 -44.60
N MET A 169 -13.91 32.82 -44.79
CA MET A 169 -13.51 34.06 -44.10
C MET A 169 -12.14 33.92 -43.40
N HIS A 170 -11.04 34.05 -44.16
CA HIS A 170 -10.28 35.31 -44.41
C HIS A 170 -9.87 36.03 -43.12
N GLN A 171 -8.59 36.01 -42.71
CA GLN A 171 -7.45 36.85 -43.16
C GLN A 171 -7.13 37.93 -42.11
N PHE A 172 -5.87 38.41 -42.14
CA PHE A 172 -5.20 39.44 -41.32
C PHE A 172 -4.38 38.90 -40.13
N SER A 173 -3.07 38.63 -40.28
CA SER A 173 -1.89 39.54 -40.37
C SER A 173 -1.62 40.26 -39.03
N ARG A 174 -0.43 40.32 -38.41
CA ARG A 174 0.94 40.68 -38.86
C ARG A 174 1.88 40.46 -37.63
N LYS A 175 3.12 39.93 -37.80
CA LYS A 175 4.44 40.61 -37.67
C LYS A 175 4.68 41.33 -36.31
N LEU A 176 5.76 41.15 -35.53
CA LEU A 176 7.21 41.13 -35.83
C LEU A 176 8.05 40.66 -34.59
N ILE A 177 9.34 40.37 -34.86
CA ILE A 177 10.43 39.80 -34.03
C ILE A 177 11.41 40.95 -33.58
N PRO A 178 12.69 40.76 -33.16
CA PRO A 178 13.39 40.24 -31.94
C PRO A 178 14.28 41.29 -31.21
N ALA A 179 14.97 40.92 -30.10
CA ALA A 179 16.41 41.22 -29.79
C ALA A 179 16.75 40.80 -28.33
N ALA A 180 17.63 39.81 -28.07
CA ALA A 180 19.11 39.87 -27.91
C ALA A 180 19.54 40.38 -26.50
N ALA A 181 20.57 39.90 -25.78
CA ALA A 181 21.58 38.85 -25.91
C ALA A 181 22.29 38.63 -24.52
N ALA A 182 23.10 37.56 -24.44
CA ALA A 182 24.11 37.08 -23.45
C ALA A 182 24.71 38.07 -22.40
N VAL A 183 25.26 37.67 -21.23
CA VAL A 183 26.51 36.90 -20.97
C VAL A 183 26.64 36.53 -19.47
N LEU A 184 27.38 35.43 -19.20
CA LEU A 184 27.87 34.80 -17.95
C LEU A 184 28.56 35.71 -16.91
N ILE A 185 28.65 35.25 -15.64
CA ILE A 185 29.89 35.07 -14.81
C ILE A 185 29.57 34.32 -13.50
N PHE A 186 30.39 33.33 -13.17
CA PHE A 186 30.51 32.61 -11.88
C PHE A 186 31.26 33.45 -10.83
N ALA A 187 30.86 33.40 -9.55
CA ALA A 187 31.78 33.25 -8.40
C ALA A 187 31.03 33.26 -7.05
N GLY A 188 31.39 32.34 -6.16
CA GLY A 188 31.32 32.54 -4.71
C GLY A 188 30.37 31.63 -3.94
N MET A 189 30.85 30.43 -3.58
CA MET A 189 30.49 29.85 -2.27
C MET A 189 31.12 30.70 -1.16
N PRO A 190 30.49 30.71 0.03
CA PRO A 190 31.23 30.30 1.21
C PRO A 190 30.50 29.16 1.93
N SER A 191 31.26 28.13 2.27
CA SER A 191 31.00 27.31 3.45
C SER A 191 31.41 28.13 4.67
N PHE A 192 30.58 28.18 5.71
CA PHE A 192 30.99 27.75 7.05
C PHE A 192 29.76 27.66 7.95
N SER A 193 29.71 26.51 8.61
CA SER A 193 28.93 26.15 9.78
C SER A 193 28.80 27.26 10.82
N ASN A 194 27.63 27.33 11.45
CA ASN A 194 27.57 27.22 12.90
C ASN A 194 26.30 26.50 13.32
N ALA A 195 26.51 25.33 13.90
CA ALA A 195 25.56 24.68 14.77
C ALA A 195 25.19 25.63 15.92
N GLN A 196 23.89 25.74 16.17
CA GLN A 196 23.37 26.01 17.51
C GLN A 196 22.31 24.95 17.80
N ASN A 197 22.53 24.25 18.90
CA ASN A 197 21.81 23.07 19.38
C ASN A 197 20.29 23.24 19.40
N ILE A 198 19.60 22.33 18.71
CA ILE A 198 18.33 21.71 19.12
C ILE A 198 18.54 20.20 18.91
N SER A 199 18.01 19.40 19.84
CA SER A 199 18.37 18.02 20.19
C SER A 199 18.20 16.94 19.11
N LYS A 200 18.64 15.71 19.43
CA LYS A 200 18.23 14.42 18.83
C LYS A 200 16.80 14.52 18.26
N ASP A 201 16.63 14.05 17.01
CA ASP A 201 15.40 13.59 16.34
C ASP A 201 15.36 14.09 14.88
N ASN A 202 15.52 13.15 13.93
CA ASN A 202 15.19 13.41 12.54
C ASN A 202 13.69 13.74 12.51
N PRO A 203 13.27 14.90 11.97
CA PRO A 203 11.86 15.29 12.04
C PRO A 203 10.92 14.34 11.29
N HIS A 204 11.46 13.42 10.46
CA HIS A 204 10.71 12.34 9.81
C HIS A 204 10.35 11.18 10.75
N TRP A 205 10.90 11.12 11.96
CA TRP A 205 10.54 10.12 12.95
C TRP A 205 9.24 10.53 13.63
N LEU A 206 8.14 9.98 13.12
CA LEU A 206 6.80 10.26 13.62
C LEU A 206 6.48 9.35 14.81
N VAL A 207 5.91 9.94 15.86
CA VAL A 207 5.49 9.25 17.09
C VAL A 207 4.51 8.12 16.75
N VAL A 208 4.66 7.00 17.46
CA VAL A 208 3.82 5.81 17.28
C VAL A 208 2.93 5.62 18.51
N GLU A 209 1.67 5.28 18.30
CA GLU A 209 0.76 4.94 19.39
C GLU A 209 1.15 3.57 19.97
N GLY A 210 1.29 3.48 21.30
CA GLY A 210 1.74 2.24 21.95
C GLY A 210 3.25 1.99 21.91
N ASP A 211 4.03 3.02 21.57
CA ASP A 211 5.49 3.07 21.75
C ASP A 211 5.81 3.52 23.19
N GLU A 212 6.38 2.63 23.99
CA GLU A 212 6.65 2.87 25.42
C GLU A 212 8.02 3.51 25.69
N ASP A 213 9.00 3.27 24.83
CA ASP A 213 10.39 3.71 25.01
C ASP A 213 10.82 4.85 24.06
N ASN A 214 9.92 5.28 23.18
CA ASN A 214 10.07 6.32 22.17
C ASN A 214 11.12 5.99 21.10
N ASP A 215 11.22 4.72 20.71
CA ASP A 215 12.10 4.24 19.64
C ASP A 215 11.43 4.22 18.25
N TYR A 216 10.18 4.66 18.17
CA TYR A 216 9.33 4.72 16.98
C TYR A 216 8.81 3.37 16.45
N LEU A 217 8.81 2.34 17.31
CA LEU A 217 8.10 1.07 17.14
C LEU A 217 7.04 0.92 18.25
N SER A 218 5.90 0.32 17.90
CA SER A 218 4.97 -0.15 18.94
C SER A 218 5.50 -1.43 19.57
N TYR A 219 5.05 -1.71 20.78
CA TYR A 219 5.38 -2.95 21.50
C TYR A 219 5.26 -4.22 20.64
N ASN A 220 4.16 -4.35 19.88
CA ASN A 220 3.94 -5.50 19.00
C ASN A 220 4.96 -5.58 17.85
N GLU A 221 5.39 -4.43 17.32
CA GLU A 221 6.38 -4.38 16.24
C GLU A 221 7.77 -4.70 16.74
N GLU A 222 8.11 -4.31 17.97
CA GLU A 222 9.33 -4.76 18.62
C GLU A 222 9.34 -6.28 18.81
N THR A 223 8.18 -6.91 19.05
CA THR A 223 8.08 -8.37 19.19
C THR A 223 8.36 -9.01 17.85
N LEU A 224 7.74 -8.50 16.79
CA LEU A 224 7.91 -9.01 15.43
C LEU A 224 9.33 -8.79 14.89
N LEU A 225 10.03 -7.75 15.32
CA LEU A 225 11.40 -7.43 14.89
C LEU A 225 12.48 -7.95 15.83
N GLY A 226 12.10 -8.46 17.00
CA GLY A 226 13.04 -8.96 18.00
C GLY A 226 13.84 -7.86 18.68
N THR A 227 13.39 -6.60 18.66
CA THR A 227 14.13 -5.43 19.16
C THR A 227 13.84 -5.09 20.62
N HIS A 228 13.23 -6.02 21.36
CA HIS A 228 12.67 -5.79 22.69
C HIS A 228 13.63 -5.17 23.73
N TYR A 229 13.22 -4.00 24.22
CA TYR A 229 13.52 -3.30 25.47
C TYR A 229 14.87 -3.55 26.18
N CYS A 230 15.72 -2.51 26.20
CA CYS A 230 16.95 -2.43 26.98
C CYS A 230 16.86 -1.31 28.04
N TYR A 231 16.46 -1.64 29.29
CA TYR A 231 16.10 -0.68 30.36
C TYR A 231 17.13 0.42 30.73
N PHE A 232 18.43 0.27 30.41
CA PHE A 232 19.49 1.12 30.99
C PHE A 232 20.62 1.54 30.02
N PHE A 233 20.60 1.13 28.74
CA PHE A 233 21.49 1.71 27.72
C PHE A 233 20.69 2.65 26.82
N ASP A 234 21.35 3.70 26.33
CA ASP A 234 20.81 4.81 25.51
C ASP A 234 19.64 4.33 24.61
N PRO A 235 18.45 4.96 24.61
CA PRO A 235 17.27 4.60 23.79
C PRO A 235 17.49 4.83 22.29
N ASP A 236 18.66 4.46 21.79
CA ASP A 236 19.10 4.75 20.44
C ASP A 236 18.41 3.80 19.45
N VAL A 237 17.21 4.22 19.04
CA VAL A 237 16.82 4.27 17.62
C VAL A 237 16.63 2.90 16.94
N ALA A 238 16.07 1.89 17.63
CA ALA A 238 15.85 0.59 17.01
C ALA A 238 14.86 0.69 15.82
N GLY A 239 13.78 1.45 15.95
CA GLY A 239 12.88 1.76 14.83
C GLY A 239 13.59 2.32 13.59
N PRO A 240 14.32 3.45 13.69
CA PRO A 240 15.02 3.98 12.53
C PRO A 240 16.16 3.11 12.00
N HIS A 241 16.87 2.35 12.84
CA HIS A 241 17.84 1.36 12.35
C HIS A 241 17.15 0.28 11.50
N GLN A 242 16.04 -0.28 12.00
CA GLN A 242 15.25 -1.27 11.28
C GLN A 242 14.70 -0.70 9.97
N ALA A 243 14.12 0.50 9.98
CA ALA A 243 13.61 1.15 8.77
C ALA A 243 14.68 1.31 7.68
N LEU A 244 15.91 1.68 8.06
CA LEU A 244 17.04 1.78 7.14
C LEU A 244 17.48 0.41 6.61
N GLN A 245 17.46 -0.63 7.44
CA GLN A 245 17.75 -2.01 7.02
C GLN A 245 16.72 -2.50 5.98
N PHE A 246 15.42 -2.34 6.27
CA PHE A 246 14.35 -2.62 5.32
C PHE A 246 14.53 -1.84 4.02
N LYS A 247 14.86 -0.54 4.10
CA LYS A 247 15.09 0.27 2.91
C LYS A 247 16.25 -0.26 2.07
N THR A 248 17.35 -0.64 2.71
CA THR A 248 18.53 -1.21 2.03
C THR A 248 18.18 -2.50 1.29
N ILE A 249 17.39 -3.38 1.91
CA ILE A 249 16.92 -4.61 1.27
C ILE A 249 16.02 -4.30 0.08
N ILE A 250 15.04 -3.40 0.25
CA ILE A 250 14.13 -2.98 -0.84
C ILE A 250 14.93 -2.38 -2.01
N ASP A 251 15.95 -1.58 -1.73
CA ASP A 251 16.81 -0.99 -2.75
C ASP A 251 17.60 -2.03 -3.54
N SER A 252 18.02 -3.11 -2.88
CA SER A 252 18.76 -4.22 -3.49
C SER A 252 17.90 -5.10 -4.41
N LEU A 253 16.57 -5.07 -4.28
CA LEU A 253 15.67 -5.90 -5.09
C LEU A 253 15.76 -5.57 -6.58
N GLN A 254 15.65 -6.62 -7.41
CA GLN A 254 15.57 -6.48 -8.85
C GLN A 254 14.34 -5.66 -9.25
N VAL A 255 14.55 -4.62 -10.07
CA VAL A 255 13.45 -3.88 -10.72
C VAL A 255 12.92 -4.70 -11.89
N ALA A 256 11.64 -5.06 -11.80
CA ALA A 256 10.92 -5.83 -12.80
C ALA A 256 9.81 -4.99 -13.46
N THR A 257 9.16 -5.59 -14.45
CA THR A 257 7.93 -5.04 -15.06
C THR A 257 6.79 -6.02 -14.89
N HIS A 258 5.54 -5.58 -15.00
CA HIS A 258 4.36 -6.47 -14.95
C HIS A 258 4.32 -7.57 -16.04
N ILE A 259 5.27 -7.56 -16.99
CA ILE A 259 5.35 -8.52 -18.10
C ILE A 259 6.60 -9.41 -17.95
N ASN A 260 7.69 -8.83 -17.44
CA ASN A 260 8.95 -9.52 -17.21
C ASN A 260 9.30 -9.39 -15.73
N HIS A 261 9.01 -10.43 -14.97
CA HIS A 261 9.37 -10.59 -13.56
C HIS A 261 9.92 -12.00 -13.32
N PRO A 262 10.82 -12.18 -12.34
CA PRO A 262 11.25 -13.51 -11.92
C PRO A 262 10.10 -14.21 -11.18
N ASP A 263 10.00 -15.54 -11.36
CA ASP A 263 8.99 -16.36 -10.69
C ASP A 263 9.50 -16.99 -9.38
N THR A 264 10.80 -16.87 -9.10
CA THR A 264 11.47 -17.59 -8.00
C THR A 264 12.20 -16.68 -7.01
N THR A 265 12.22 -15.36 -7.23
CA THR A 265 12.93 -14.42 -6.35
C THR A 265 12.09 -13.19 -6.10
N CYS A 266 12.22 -12.59 -4.91
CA CYS A 266 11.57 -11.34 -4.59
C CYS A 266 12.01 -10.22 -5.57
N TYR A 267 11.06 -9.41 -6.02
CA TYR A 267 11.31 -8.32 -6.96
C TYR A 267 10.44 -7.11 -6.63
N LYS A 268 10.79 -5.96 -7.20
CA LYS A 268 10.00 -4.74 -7.10
C LYS A 268 9.57 -4.20 -8.46
N VAL A 269 8.37 -3.64 -8.54
CA VAL A 269 7.87 -2.94 -9.74
C VAL A 269 7.58 -1.49 -9.37
N GLU A 270 8.31 -0.58 -9.99
CA GLU A 270 8.16 0.86 -9.75
C GLU A 270 7.08 1.44 -10.65
N ILE A 271 6.01 1.95 -10.03
CA ILE A 271 4.82 2.42 -10.74
C ILE A 271 4.68 3.92 -10.52
N TYR A 272 5.32 4.68 -11.41
CA TYR A 272 5.30 6.14 -11.36
C TYR A 272 3.93 6.74 -11.70
N ALA A 273 3.57 7.77 -10.95
CA ALA A 273 2.46 8.67 -11.26
C ALA A 273 2.98 9.95 -11.93
N TYR A 274 2.13 10.62 -12.71
CA TYR A 274 2.46 11.92 -13.31
C TYR A 274 2.13 13.06 -12.33
N GLY A 275 2.76 13.02 -11.16
CA GLY A 275 2.61 14.00 -10.10
C GLY A 275 3.66 13.82 -9.01
N TYR A 276 3.90 14.89 -8.26
CA TYR A 276 4.82 14.92 -7.12
C TYR A 276 4.19 15.66 -5.93
N TYR A 277 4.46 15.20 -4.72
CA TYR A 277 4.16 15.94 -3.49
C TYR A 277 5.47 16.34 -2.80
N PRO A 278 5.58 17.56 -2.24
CA PRO A 278 6.67 17.87 -1.35
C PRO A 278 6.48 17.05 -0.06
N CYS A 279 7.55 16.44 0.45
CA CYS A 279 7.56 15.92 1.80
C CYS A 279 7.19 17.07 2.76
N PRO A 280 6.21 16.89 3.69
CA PRO A 280 5.80 17.96 4.61
C PRO A 280 6.91 18.40 5.56
N ILE A 281 7.96 17.59 5.68
CA ILE A 281 9.03 17.76 6.65
C ILE A 281 10.27 18.40 6.01
N CYS A 282 10.83 17.79 4.96
CA CYS A 282 12.03 18.32 4.29
C CYS A 282 11.74 19.12 3.00
N GLY A 283 10.52 19.06 2.47
CA GLY A 283 10.14 19.73 1.22
C GLY A 283 10.61 19.03 -0.06
N GLU A 284 11.23 17.86 0.03
CA GLU A 284 11.69 17.08 -1.13
C GLU A 284 10.51 16.66 -2.02
N MET A 285 10.67 16.79 -3.35
CA MET A 285 9.60 16.46 -4.29
C MET A 285 9.57 14.96 -4.57
N VAL A 286 8.65 14.24 -3.92
CA VAL A 286 8.49 12.79 -4.04
C VAL A 286 7.40 12.45 -5.04
N ASN A 287 7.62 11.44 -5.91
CA ASN A 287 6.63 11.02 -6.89
C ASN A 287 5.38 10.43 -6.22
N MET A 288 4.18 10.64 -6.77
CA MET A 288 2.92 10.13 -6.18
C MET A 288 2.66 8.63 -6.47
N GLY A 289 3.59 7.97 -7.15
CA GLY A 289 3.53 6.55 -7.44
C GLY A 289 3.80 5.68 -6.21
N TYR A 290 3.99 4.40 -6.48
CA TYR A 290 4.29 3.41 -5.47
C TYR A 290 5.20 2.33 -6.05
N VAL A 291 5.75 1.52 -5.15
CA VAL A 291 6.50 0.32 -5.47
C VAL A 291 5.68 -0.88 -5.01
N ASP A 292 5.47 -1.81 -5.93
CA ASP A 292 4.87 -3.11 -5.64
C ASP A 292 6.00 -4.11 -5.41
N ILE A 293 6.12 -4.62 -4.20
CA ILE A 293 7.14 -5.60 -3.81
C ILE A 293 6.45 -6.96 -3.76
N CYS A 294 6.96 -7.92 -4.52
CA CYS A 294 6.32 -9.21 -4.71
C CYS A 294 7.29 -10.34 -4.38
N ASN A 295 6.81 -11.31 -3.60
CA ASN A 295 7.47 -12.58 -3.36
C ASN A 295 6.64 -13.70 -4.03
N PRO A 296 7.02 -14.15 -5.24
CA PRO A 296 6.24 -15.10 -6.00
C PRO A 296 6.19 -16.48 -5.35
N MET A 297 7.26 -16.90 -4.66
CA MET A 297 7.35 -18.20 -4.00
C MET A 297 6.40 -18.29 -2.80
N ARG A 298 6.29 -17.21 -2.00
CA ARG A 298 5.31 -17.11 -0.91
C ARG A 298 3.90 -16.71 -1.39
N GLY A 299 3.76 -16.24 -2.63
CA GLY A 299 2.50 -15.68 -3.15
C GLY A 299 2.04 -14.41 -2.43
N LEU A 300 2.99 -13.64 -1.88
CA LEU A 300 2.73 -12.41 -1.11
C LEU A 300 3.16 -11.17 -1.89
N SER A 301 2.49 -10.05 -1.62
CA SER A 301 2.86 -8.74 -2.18
C SER A 301 2.47 -7.59 -1.27
N ILE A 302 3.29 -6.54 -1.23
CA ILE A 302 3.01 -5.30 -0.49
C ILE A 302 3.25 -4.07 -1.38
N GLN A 303 2.35 -3.09 -1.29
CA GLN A 303 2.47 -1.83 -2.02
C GLN A 303 2.89 -0.70 -1.08
N ILE A 304 4.03 -0.08 -1.36
CA ILE A 304 4.57 1.04 -0.58
C ILE A 304 4.62 2.30 -1.47
N PRO A 305 3.92 3.40 -1.11
CA PRO A 305 4.05 4.67 -1.81
C PRO A 305 5.50 5.17 -1.82
N PHE A 306 5.92 5.91 -2.85
CA PHE A 306 7.27 6.50 -2.83
C PHE A 306 7.49 7.45 -1.63
N MET A 307 6.43 8.03 -1.07
CA MET A 307 6.52 8.78 0.19
C MET A 307 6.86 7.87 1.38
N GLY A 308 6.30 6.67 1.44
CA GLY A 308 6.68 5.67 2.44
C GLY A 308 8.16 5.27 2.28
N LEU A 309 8.62 5.07 1.04
CA LEU A 309 10.05 4.80 0.78
C LEU A 309 10.96 5.97 1.17
N HIS A 310 10.54 7.22 0.92
CA HIS A 310 11.26 8.42 1.36
C HIS A 310 11.40 8.46 2.88
N PHE A 311 10.33 8.21 3.63
CA PHE A 311 10.40 8.16 5.09
C PHE A 311 11.22 6.98 5.61
N LEU A 312 11.18 5.81 4.94
CA LEU A 312 12.07 4.69 5.26
C LEU A 312 13.55 5.06 5.06
N GLU A 313 13.91 5.85 4.04
CA GLU A 313 15.29 6.38 3.87
C GLU A 313 15.69 7.33 5.00
N GLN A 314 14.71 7.95 5.65
CA GLN A 314 14.92 8.80 6.83
C GLN A 314 14.85 7.99 8.13
N GLY A 315 14.60 6.68 8.07
CA GLY A 315 14.48 5.80 9.22
C GLY A 315 13.09 5.86 9.87
N SER A 316 12.00 5.94 9.12
CA SER A 316 10.66 5.83 9.70
C SER A 316 9.75 4.89 8.90
N PHE A 317 9.07 3.99 9.61
CA PHE A 317 7.97 3.19 9.06
C PHE A 317 6.66 3.97 8.97
N SER A 318 6.55 5.06 9.74
CA SER A 318 5.48 6.03 9.61
C SER A 318 5.83 7.04 8.53
N TYR A 319 4.83 7.48 7.77
CA TYR A 319 5.02 8.49 6.75
C TYR A 319 3.81 9.39 6.65
N GLN A 320 4.05 10.62 6.26
CA GLN A 320 3.01 11.63 6.14
C GLN A 320 2.83 12.02 4.68
N ILE A 321 1.58 12.00 4.22
CA ILE A 321 1.19 12.58 2.94
C ILE A 321 0.22 13.70 3.26
N GLU A 322 0.65 14.94 3.00
CA GLU A 322 -0.07 16.15 3.42
C GLU A 322 -0.22 16.22 4.95
N ASP A 323 -1.46 16.14 5.46
CA ASP A 323 -1.80 16.22 6.88
C ASP A 323 -2.15 14.84 7.48
N ASP A 324 -2.20 13.78 6.66
CA ASP A 324 -2.57 12.43 7.09
C ASP A 324 -1.31 11.57 7.30
N GLU A 325 -1.25 10.91 8.46
CA GLU A 325 -0.20 9.96 8.81
C GLU A 325 -0.61 8.53 8.44
N TYR A 326 0.36 7.77 7.95
CA TYR A 326 0.23 6.39 7.52
C TYR A 326 1.39 5.59 8.09
N ARG A 327 1.23 4.27 8.19
CA ARG A 327 2.27 3.36 8.63
C ARG A 327 2.42 2.21 7.65
N ILE A 328 3.65 1.81 7.40
CA ILE A 328 3.97 0.62 6.61
C ILE A 328 3.71 -0.61 7.49
N ASP A 329 3.01 -1.61 6.94
CA ASP A 329 2.78 -2.88 7.62
C ASP A 329 4.09 -3.66 7.72
N ILE A 330 4.75 -3.57 8.89
CA ILE A 330 6.08 -4.15 9.14
C ILE A 330 6.03 -5.67 9.07
N GLY A 331 5.00 -6.29 9.64
CA GLY A 331 4.82 -7.75 9.63
C GLY A 331 4.68 -8.30 8.21
N LEU A 332 3.79 -7.71 7.41
CA LEU A 332 3.65 -8.11 6.01
C LEU A 332 4.90 -7.82 5.19
N LEU A 333 5.55 -6.65 5.41
CA LEU A 333 6.78 -6.29 4.71
C LEU A 333 7.90 -7.30 4.98
N LYS A 334 8.10 -7.67 6.25
CA LYS A 334 9.06 -8.69 6.67
C LYS A 334 8.80 -10.03 5.98
N LYS A 335 7.54 -10.48 5.96
CA LYS A 335 7.16 -11.74 5.30
C LYS A 335 7.41 -11.71 3.78
N VAL A 336 7.03 -10.62 3.11
CA VAL A 336 7.28 -10.45 1.67
C VAL A 336 8.78 -10.46 1.36
N LEU A 337 9.61 -9.84 2.21
CA LEU A 337 11.05 -9.79 2.02
C LEU A 337 11.79 -11.07 2.48
N SER A 338 11.07 -12.10 2.92
CA SER A 338 11.70 -13.34 3.38
C SER A 338 12.56 -14.02 2.30
N PRO A 339 13.77 -14.54 2.66
CA PRO A 339 14.40 -14.40 3.97
C PRO A 339 14.93 -12.98 4.19
N TYR A 340 14.38 -12.30 5.19
CA TYR A 340 14.77 -10.94 5.55
C TYR A 340 16.09 -10.93 6.32
N ASP A 341 16.37 -12.02 7.03
CA ASP A 341 17.56 -12.22 7.84
C ASP A 341 18.13 -13.60 7.57
N ALA A 342 19.20 -13.69 6.79
CA ALA A 342 19.82 -14.97 6.45
C ALA A 342 20.83 -15.45 7.51
N GLU A 343 21.30 -14.57 8.39
CA GLU A 343 22.36 -14.89 9.34
C GLU A 343 21.83 -15.74 10.48
N HIS A 344 20.70 -15.33 11.07
CA HIS A 344 20.07 -16.11 12.14
C HIS A 344 19.58 -17.47 11.67
N LEU A 345 19.23 -17.63 10.39
CA LEU A 345 18.74 -18.89 9.84
C LEU A 345 19.78 -20.03 9.90
N SER A 346 21.05 -19.71 10.13
CA SER A 346 22.16 -20.66 10.16
C SER A 346 22.45 -21.26 11.54
N ILE A 347 21.69 -20.90 12.58
CA ILE A 347 21.89 -21.45 13.93
C ILE A 347 21.53 -22.94 13.98
N PRO A 348 22.38 -23.82 14.57
CA PRO A 348 22.04 -25.23 14.69
C PRO A 348 20.94 -25.49 15.70
N THR A 349 19.93 -26.28 15.32
CA THR A 349 18.86 -26.77 16.20
C THR A 349 19.13 -28.22 16.62
N ASN A 350 18.78 -28.59 17.86
CA ASN A 350 19.01 -29.95 18.32
C ASN A 350 17.99 -30.92 17.74
N ASN A 351 18.45 -32.11 17.31
CA ASN A 351 17.57 -33.15 16.77
C ASN A 351 16.72 -32.65 15.58
N ASP A 352 17.32 -31.81 14.76
CA ASP A 352 16.83 -31.31 13.48
C ASP A 352 17.57 -32.09 12.36
N THR A 353 16.84 -32.75 11.48
CA THR A 353 17.43 -33.71 10.53
C THR A 353 17.70 -33.10 9.16
N ASP A 354 16.87 -32.16 8.71
CA ASP A 354 16.99 -31.43 7.45
C ASP A 354 17.66 -30.05 7.61
N ASN A 355 17.93 -29.64 8.85
CA ASN A 355 18.66 -28.42 9.23
C ASN A 355 17.92 -27.14 8.83
N ASP A 356 16.61 -27.15 9.06
CA ASP A 356 15.69 -26.10 8.68
C ASP A 356 15.36 -25.16 9.86
N GLY A 357 15.82 -25.51 11.07
CA GLY A 357 15.63 -24.73 12.29
C GLY A 357 14.52 -25.25 13.19
N LEU A 358 13.75 -26.28 12.78
CA LEU A 358 12.72 -26.95 13.57
C LEU A 358 13.17 -28.36 13.97
N ASN A 359 13.05 -28.70 15.25
CA ASN A 359 13.41 -30.03 15.70
C ASN A 359 12.36 -31.08 15.25
N ASN A 360 12.78 -32.35 15.11
CA ASN A 360 11.91 -33.43 14.65
C ASN A 360 10.56 -33.54 15.43
N PRO A 361 10.50 -33.38 16.77
CA PRO A 361 9.23 -33.33 17.49
C PRO A 361 8.34 -32.14 17.08
N GLY A 362 8.93 -30.96 16.88
CA GLY A 362 8.25 -29.76 16.39
C GLY A 362 7.67 -29.98 15.00
N GLU A 363 8.46 -30.56 14.08
CA GLU A 363 8.03 -30.95 12.74
C GLU A 363 6.76 -31.82 12.78
N PHE A 364 6.79 -32.90 13.57
CA PHE A 364 5.61 -33.76 13.75
C PHE A 364 4.43 -33.03 14.38
N TYR A 365 4.69 -32.09 15.27
CA TYR A 365 3.65 -31.33 15.95
C TYR A 365 2.94 -30.38 14.99
N VAL A 366 3.69 -29.62 14.20
CA VAL A 366 3.14 -28.64 13.22
C VAL A 366 2.71 -29.28 11.91
N GLY A 367 3.10 -30.55 11.70
CA GLY A 367 2.69 -31.40 10.59
C GLY A 367 3.53 -31.22 9.32
N THR A 368 4.77 -30.77 9.47
CA THR A 368 5.80 -30.71 8.43
C THR A 368 6.59 -32.02 8.37
N GLU A 369 7.41 -32.19 7.34
CA GLU A 369 8.13 -33.43 7.05
C GLU A 369 9.59 -33.36 7.57
N PRO A 370 10.01 -34.14 8.59
CA PRO A 370 11.33 -34.03 9.22
C PRO A 370 12.57 -34.33 8.36
N TYR A 371 12.40 -34.57 7.07
CA TYR A 371 13.49 -34.81 6.11
C TYR A 371 13.40 -33.87 4.90
N ASN A 372 12.47 -32.93 4.92
CA ASN A 372 12.23 -31.97 3.87
C ASN A 372 12.16 -30.56 4.48
N PRO A 373 13.21 -29.74 4.32
CA PRO A 373 13.31 -28.45 5.00
C PRO A 373 12.27 -27.42 4.53
N ASP A 374 11.55 -27.66 3.43
CA ASP A 374 10.45 -26.82 2.94
C ASP A 374 9.33 -27.74 2.44
N THR A 375 8.42 -28.11 3.35
CA THR A 375 7.33 -29.08 3.08
C THR A 375 6.36 -28.58 2.02
N ASN A 376 6.22 -27.26 1.84
CA ASN A 376 5.20 -26.68 0.98
C ASN A 376 5.74 -26.01 -0.30
N ASP A 377 7.05 -26.14 -0.55
CA ASP A 377 7.79 -25.61 -1.70
C ASP A 377 7.60 -24.09 -1.90
N ASN A 378 7.52 -23.30 -0.81
CA ASN A 378 7.34 -21.84 -0.87
C ASN A 378 8.66 -21.05 -0.74
N ALA A 379 9.80 -21.73 -0.76
CA ALA A 379 11.16 -21.20 -0.59
C ALA A 379 11.42 -20.54 0.77
N VAL A 380 10.66 -20.92 1.80
CA VAL A 380 10.91 -20.60 3.20
C VAL A 380 10.95 -21.93 3.93
N ASP A 381 11.94 -22.11 4.81
CA ASP A 381 12.00 -23.34 5.60
C ASP A 381 10.86 -23.44 6.61
N ASP A 382 10.46 -24.67 6.94
CA ASP A 382 9.33 -24.95 7.83
C ASP A 382 9.59 -24.38 9.23
N GLY A 383 10.83 -24.42 9.71
CA GLY A 383 11.26 -23.80 10.96
C GLY A 383 11.08 -22.29 10.99
N GLN A 384 11.47 -21.57 9.94
CA GLN A 384 11.25 -20.13 9.82
C GLN A 384 9.76 -19.81 9.76
N GLU A 385 8.99 -20.53 8.93
CA GLU A 385 7.56 -20.29 8.80
C GLU A 385 6.81 -20.53 10.12
N THR A 386 7.21 -21.56 10.86
CA THR A 386 6.65 -21.87 12.18
C THR A 386 7.02 -20.81 13.20
N ALA A 387 8.28 -20.40 13.28
CA ALA A 387 8.72 -19.36 14.21
C ALA A 387 8.08 -17.99 13.90
N GLU A 388 7.97 -17.61 12.61
CA GLU A 388 7.24 -16.40 12.18
C GLU A 388 5.77 -16.44 12.64
N THR A 389 5.11 -17.59 12.50
CA THR A 389 3.71 -17.78 12.92
C THR A 389 3.55 -17.66 14.43
N VAL A 390 4.46 -18.28 15.18
CA VAL A 390 4.48 -18.21 16.65
C VAL A 390 4.74 -16.78 17.12
N ALA A 391 5.71 -16.08 16.54
CA ALA A 391 6.02 -14.69 16.89
C ALA A 391 4.83 -13.75 16.64
N GLU A 392 4.09 -13.92 15.54
CA GLU A 392 2.85 -13.18 15.29
C GLU A 392 1.77 -13.50 16.32
N PHE A 393 1.59 -14.77 16.67
CA PHE A 393 0.57 -15.17 17.64
C PHE A 393 0.84 -14.60 19.03
N ILE A 394 2.10 -14.44 19.41
CA ILE A 394 2.51 -13.80 20.67
C ILE A 394 2.04 -12.33 20.75
N THR A 395 1.79 -11.66 19.62
CA THR A 395 1.30 -10.27 19.60
C THR A 395 -0.21 -10.11 19.81
N ASN A 396 -0.95 -11.22 19.94
CA ASN A 396 -2.39 -11.19 20.16
C ASN A 396 -2.74 -10.67 21.58
N ASP A 397 -3.86 -9.96 21.69
CA ASP A 397 -4.34 -9.37 22.96
C ASP A 397 -4.56 -10.38 24.11
N ASN A 398 -4.70 -11.67 23.79
CA ASN A 398 -4.88 -12.74 24.78
C ASN A 398 -3.56 -13.33 25.29
N ILE A 399 -2.42 -12.89 24.77
CA ILE A 399 -1.09 -13.25 25.24
C ILE A 399 -0.50 -12.09 26.03
N GLU A 400 -0.08 -12.35 27.26
CA GLU A 400 0.58 -11.40 28.15
C GLU A 400 2.07 -11.77 28.26
N LEU A 401 2.95 -10.81 27.96
CA LEU A 401 4.40 -10.95 28.14
C LEU A 401 4.84 -10.20 29.39
N ILE A 402 5.34 -10.93 30.39
CA ILE A 402 5.77 -10.37 31.68
C ILE A 402 7.31 -10.44 31.75
N PHE A 403 7.96 -9.30 31.53
CA PHE A 403 9.43 -9.20 31.60
C PHE A 403 9.92 -9.13 33.05
N ILE A 404 10.89 -9.99 33.36
CA ILE A 404 11.59 -10.02 34.65
C ILE A 404 13.07 -9.75 34.36
N PRO A 405 13.46 -8.47 34.23
CA PRO A 405 14.81 -8.10 33.84
C PRO A 405 15.84 -8.45 34.92
N ALA A 406 17.03 -8.86 34.49
CA ALA A 406 18.19 -9.09 35.35
C ALA A 406 19.13 -7.87 35.36
N TYR A 407 20.01 -7.81 36.37
CA TYR A 407 21.12 -6.86 36.41
C TYR A 407 22.24 -7.32 35.46
N GLY A 408 22.05 -7.13 34.16
CA GLY A 408 23.01 -7.51 33.13
C GLY A 408 22.42 -7.49 31.72
N TYR A 409 23.31 -7.36 30.74
CA TYR A 409 23.00 -7.38 29.32
C TYR A 409 23.82 -8.42 28.62
N GLU A 410 23.25 -9.01 27.59
CA GLU A 410 23.95 -9.88 26.67
C GLU A 410 23.76 -9.39 25.23
N THR A 411 24.67 -9.83 24.37
CA THR A 411 24.67 -9.47 22.96
C THR A 411 24.36 -10.71 22.12
N CYS A 412 23.51 -10.56 21.12
CA CYS A 412 23.30 -11.58 20.09
C CYS A 412 24.60 -11.79 19.30
N ASN A 413 25.06 -13.04 19.19
CA ASN A 413 26.31 -13.36 18.50
C ASN A 413 26.25 -13.20 16.96
N TYR A 414 25.04 -13.01 16.39
CA TYR A 414 24.82 -12.88 14.94
C TYR A 414 24.63 -11.42 14.54
N CYS A 415 23.58 -10.74 15.02
CA CYS A 415 23.31 -9.35 14.64
C CYS A 415 23.93 -8.29 15.56
N GLY A 416 24.46 -8.68 16.72
CA GLY A 416 25.04 -7.74 17.69
C GLY A 416 24.02 -6.93 18.49
N GLN A 417 22.71 -7.22 18.39
CA GLN A 417 21.70 -6.57 19.23
C GLN A 417 21.94 -6.88 20.71
N ILE A 418 21.71 -5.87 21.56
CA ILE A 418 21.87 -5.97 23.00
C ILE A 418 20.49 -6.21 23.62
N VAL A 419 20.38 -7.26 24.41
CA VAL A 419 19.15 -7.62 25.12
C VAL A 419 19.44 -7.79 26.62
N ASN A 420 18.42 -7.59 27.45
CA ASN A 420 18.56 -7.84 28.88
C ASN A 420 18.72 -9.36 29.15
N MET A 421 19.63 -9.73 30.06
CA MET A 421 19.88 -11.14 30.44
C MET A 421 18.75 -11.80 31.24
N GLY A 422 17.67 -11.07 31.47
CA GLY A 422 16.50 -11.53 32.21
C GLY A 422 15.69 -12.57 31.45
N ILE A 423 14.53 -12.84 32.02
CA ILE A 423 13.56 -13.79 31.48
C ILE A 423 12.26 -13.08 31.18
N VAL A 424 11.46 -13.68 30.32
CA VAL A 424 10.09 -13.26 30.01
C VAL A 424 9.17 -14.44 30.24
N GLU A 425 8.10 -14.21 30.99
CA GLU A 425 6.99 -15.16 31.11
C GLU A 425 5.98 -14.87 29.99
N ILE A 426 5.80 -15.84 29.10
CA ILE A 426 4.78 -15.83 28.04
C ILE A 426 3.55 -16.52 28.61
N LYS A 427 2.44 -15.80 28.70
CA LYS A 427 1.22 -16.28 29.36
C LYS A 427 0.00 -16.14 28.48
N ASN A 428 -0.70 -17.24 28.25
CA ASN A 428 -1.98 -17.23 27.57
C ASN A 428 -3.11 -17.00 28.58
N LEU A 429 -3.81 -15.89 28.47
CA LEU A 429 -4.86 -15.47 29.39
C LEU A 429 -6.14 -16.31 29.27
N ASP A 430 -6.42 -16.87 28.10
CA ASP A 430 -7.62 -17.68 27.85
C ASP A 430 -7.47 -19.08 28.45
N GLN A 431 -6.28 -19.67 28.36
CA GLN A 431 -5.99 -21.03 28.84
C GLN A 431 -5.41 -21.06 30.26
N GLY A 432 -4.85 -19.94 30.73
CA GLY A 432 -4.14 -19.88 32.01
C GLY A 432 -2.81 -20.64 32.01
N THR A 433 -2.27 -20.96 30.83
CA THR A 433 -0.96 -21.56 30.60
C THR A 433 0.12 -20.48 30.55
N SER A 434 1.32 -20.80 31.02
CA SER A 434 2.49 -19.94 30.85
C SER A 434 3.76 -20.75 30.70
N MET A 435 4.76 -20.14 30.08
CA MET A 435 6.14 -20.61 30.07
C MET A 435 7.09 -19.46 30.27
N THR A 436 8.31 -19.76 30.68
CA THR A 436 9.36 -18.77 30.89
C THR A 436 10.53 -19.08 29.99
N VAL A 437 10.96 -18.08 29.22
CA VAL A 437 12.14 -18.17 28.34
C VAL A 437 13.08 -17.00 28.61
N PRO A 438 14.39 -17.14 28.30
CA PRO A 438 15.28 -15.98 28.26
C PRO A 438 14.77 -14.92 27.28
N ILE A 439 14.97 -13.63 27.57
CA ILE A 439 14.52 -12.54 26.67
C ILE A 439 15.17 -12.68 25.27
N ILE A 440 16.44 -13.11 25.21
CA ILE A 440 17.11 -13.38 23.94
C ILE A 440 16.42 -14.44 23.08
N ALA A 441 15.64 -15.35 23.68
CA ALA A 441 14.89 -16.33 22.90
C ALA A 441 13.76 -15.69 22.07
N LEU A 442 13.10 -14.65 22.58
CA LEU A 442 12.11 -13.90 21.79
C LEU A 442 12.76 -13.18 20.61
N HIS A 443 13.98 -12.67 20.78
CA HIS A 443 14.74 -12.06 19.69
C HIS A 443 14.98 -13.07 18.56
N TYR A 444 15.48 -14.28 18.87
CA TYR A 444 15.69 -15.31 17.85
C TYR A 444 14.39 -15.84 17.22
N LEU A 445 13.31 -15.97 18.00
CA LEU A 445 11.98 -16.32 17.48
C LEU A 445 11.50 -15.32 16.44
N ALA A 446 11.69 -14.02 16.71
CA ALA A 446 11.41 -12.98 15.73
C ALA A 446 12.25 -13.18 14.45
N HIS A 447 13.51 -13.59 14.57
CA HIS A 447 14.37 -13.90 13.42
C HIS A 447 14.13 -15.27 12.78
N GLY A 448 13.07 -15.99 13.18
CA GLY A 448 12.64 -17.23 12.54
C GLY A 448 13.28 -18.49 13.12
N ARG A 449 13.79 -18.47 14.36
CA ARG A 449 14.46 -19.63 14.96
C ARG A 449 14.09 -19.84 16.43
N PHE A 450 13.95 -21.12 16.80
CA PHE A 450 13.70 -21.55 18.18
C PHE A 450 14.99 -21.67 19.00
N ALA A 451 16.11 -21.96 18.33
CA ALA A 451 17.45 -21.92 18.92
C ALA A 451 17.92 -20.47 19.09
N TYR A 452 18.68 -20.21 20.15
CA TYR A 452 19.24 -18.89 20.46
C TYR A 452 20.68 -18.99 20.97
N ASP A 453 21.50 -17.99 20.62
CA ASP A 453 22.92 -17.92 20.97
C ASP A 453 23.36 -16.48 21.32
N GLY A 454 23.47 -16.22 22.61
CA GLY A 454 23.95 -14.96 23.17
C GLY A 454 25.28 -15.11 23.87
N THR A 455 25.89 -13.97 24.19
CA THR A 455 27.12 -13.95 25.00
C THR A 455 26.96 -14.55 26.40
N ALA A 456 25.73 -14.66 26.92
CA ALA A 456 25.46 -15.21 28.25
C ALA A 456 24.54 -16.43 28.23
N ASN A 457 23.50 -16.43 27.39
CA ASN A 457 22.53 -17.51 27.29
C ASN A 457 22.58 -18.15 25.89
N GLN A 458 22.73 -19.48 25.86
CA GLN A 458 22.53 -20.29 24.64
C GLN A 458 21.52 -21.40 24.94
N GLY A 459 20.74 -21.79 23.94
CA GLY A 459 19.76 -22.86 24.12
C GLY A 459 18.75 -22.92 22.98
N GLU A 460 17.63 -23.55 23.28
CA GLU A 460 16.53 -23.76 22.33
C GLU A 460 15.22 -23.72 23.10
N VAL A 461 14.25 -22.97 22.57
CA VAL A 461 12.87 -23.02 23.06
C VAL A 461 12.20 -24.25 22.48
N ASP A 462 11.60 -25.08 23.31
CA ASP A 462 10.85 -26.24 22.81
C ASP A 462 9.64 -25.74 22.00
N PRO A 463 9.61 -25.97 20.67
CA PRO A 463 8.55 -25.49 19.80
C PRO A 463 7.20 -26.12 20.15
N VAL A 464 7.18 -27.36 20.65
CA VAL A 464 5.95 -28.07 21.03
C VAL A 464 5.38 -27.45 22.29
N GLU A 465 6.20 -27.29 23.34
CA GLU A 465 5.76 -26.67 24.60
C GLU A 465 5.26 -25.25 24.37
N LEU A 466 5.97 -24.44 23.57
CA LEU A 466 5.55 -23.09 23.26
C LEU A 466 4.22 -23.06 22.50
N CYS A 467 4.03 -23.91 21.50
CA CYS A 467 2.76 -23.99 20.79
C CYS A 467 1.61 -24.44 21.70
N GLU A 468 1.83 -25.41 22.58
CA GLU A 468 0.84 -25.86 23.56
C GLU A 468 0.46 -24.73 24.53
N VAL A 469 1.45 -23.97 25.04
CA VAL A 469 1.23 -22.81 25.92
C VAL A 469 0.42 -21.73 25.21
N LEU A 470 0.70 -21.48 23.94
CA LEU A 470 -0.05 -20.52 23.13
C LEU A 470 -1.43 -21.05 22.69
N GLY A 471 -1.72 -22.34 22.91
CA GLY A 471 -2.97 -22.95 22.47
C GLY A 471 -3.03 -23.19 20.95
N LEU A 472 -1.88 -23.22 20.29
CA LEU A 472 -1.73 -23.57 18.88
C LEU A 472 -1.78 -25.09 18.74
N ASN A 473 -2.96 -25.62 18.41
CA ASN A 473 -3.16 -27.04 18.11
C ASN A 473 -3.14 -27.26 16.60
N PHE A 474 -2.08 -27.93 16.11
CA PHE A 474 -1.91 -28.28 14.71
C PHE A 474 -2.43 -29.71 14.41
N THR A 475 -2.95 -30.41 15.42
CA THR A 475 -3.34 -31.84 15.38
C THR A 475 -4.67 -32.13 14.66
N GLY A 476 -5.40 -31.10 14.23
CA GLY A 476 -6.57 -31.25 13.37
C GLY A 476 -6.18 -31.15 11.90
N VAL A 477 -6.59 -32.11 11.06
CA VAL A 477 -6.48 -32.02 9.58
C VAL A 477 -7.11 -30.70 9.05
N ASP A 478 -8.01 -30.08 9.81
CA ASP A 478 -8.62 -28.77 9.55
C ASP A 478 -7.78 -27.56 10.03
N ASP A 479 -6.90 -27.71 11.04
CA ASP A 479 -6.01 -26.66 11.54
C ASP A 479 -4.63 -26.68 10.85
N MET A 480 -4.22 -27.83 10.31
CA MET A 480 -3.17 -27.96 9.28
C MET A 480 -3.48 -27.09 8.07
N GLN A 481 -4.76 -26.95 7.72
CA GLN A 481 -5.17 -25.98 6.72
C GLN A 481 -5.15 -24.54 7.22
N LYS A 482 -5.05 -24.19 8.51
CA LYS A 482 -4.92 -22.78 8.92
C LYS A 482 -3.47 -22.32 8.99
N ILE A 483 -2.55 -23.22 9.37
CA ILE A 483 -1.11 -22.91 9.41
C ILE A 483 -0.49 -23.04 8.01
N ALA A 484 -0.79 -24.10 7.23
CA ALA A 484 -0.41 -24.16 5.82
C ALA A 484 -1.30 -23.28 4.91
N LYS A 485 -2.45 -22.76 5.41
CA LYS A 485 -3.12 -21.57 4.85
C LYS A 485 -2.81 -20.30 5.66
N GLY A 486 -1.53 -20.08 5.95
CA GLY A 486 -0.97 -18.73 5.93
C GLY A 486 -1.25 -17.97 4.61
N ILE A 487 -1.79 -18.67 3.60
CA ILE A 487 -2.54 -18.07 2.50
C ILE A 487 -3.96 -17.79 2.99
N VAL A 488 -4.17 -16.55 3.44
CA VAL A 488 -5.44 -15.84 3.32
C VAL A 488 -6.18 -16.41 2.11
N ASN A 489 -7.31 -17.10 2.32
CA ASN A 489 -8.25 -17.38 1.24
C ASN A 489 -8.53 -16.02 0.59
N TYR A 490 -7.87 -15.74 -0.52
CA TYR A 490 -7.89 -14.45 -1.18
C TYR A 490 -9.26 -14.34 -1.85
N ILE A 491 -10.35 -14.17 -1.09
CA ILE A 491 -11.67 -13.94 -1.66
C ILE A 491 -11.82 -12.43 -1.79
N LYS A 492 -11.65 -11.92 -3.02
CA LYS A 492 -11.92 -10.53 -3.34
C LYS A 492 -13.07 -10.46 -4.32
N ASN A 493 -14.13 -9.76 -3.96
CA ASN A 493 -15.20 -9.44 -4.89
C ASN A 493 -15.01 -8.02 -5.44
N TYR A 494 -14.89 -7.89 -6.76
CA TYR A 494 -14.76 -6.60 -7.44
C TYR A 494 -15.63 -6.55 -8.71
N PRO A 495 -16.46 -5.50 -8.88
CA PRO A 495 -16.68 -4.39 -7.94
C PRO A 495 -17.43 -4.83 -6.67
N ASN A 496 -17.19 -4.16 -5.54
CA ASN A 496 -18.00 -4.24 -4.31
C ASN A 496 -18.14 -2.80 -3.77
N PRO A 497 -19.34 -2.19 -3.74
CA PRO A 497 -20.65 -2.73 -4.14
C PRO A 497 -20.75 -2.98 -5.66
N PHE A 498 -21.49 -4.01 -6.06
CA PHE A 498 -21.60 -4.44 -7.45
C PHE A 498 -22.93 -4.06 -8.10
N ASN A 499 -22.93 -3.81 -9.43
CA ASN A 499 -24.15 -3.56 -10.20
C ASN A 499 -23.92 -3.75 -11.72
N PRO A 500 -24.55 -4.73 -12.39
CA PRO A 500 -25.41 -5.79 -11.86
C PRO A 500 -24.61 -7.01 -11.38
N GLN A 501 -23.29 -7.06 -11.59
CA GLN A 501 -22.47 -8.23 -11.30
C GLN A 501 -21.15 -7.88 -10.59
N THR A 502 -20.66 -8.79 -9.75
CA THR A 502 -19.34 -8.77 -9.12
C THR A 502 -18.52 -9.96 -9.62
N THR A 503 -17.22 -9.77 -9.77
CA THR A 503 -16.27 -10.87 -9.98
C THR A 503 -15.68 -11.23 -8.63
N ILE A 504 -15.92 -12.45 -8.17
CA ILE A 504 -15.33 -13.00 -6.95
C ILE A 504 -14.09 -13.77 -7.36
N SER A 505 -12.92 -13.21 -7.08
CA SER A 505 -11.62 -13.83 -7.29
C SER A 505 -11.21 -14.61 -6.05
N PHE A 506 -10.64 -15.80 -6.24
CA PHE A 506 -10.18 -16.69 -5.18
C PHE A 506 -8.96 -17.50 -5.62
N SER A 507 -8.03 -17.77 -4.70
CA SER A 507 -6.91 -18.67 -4.91
C SER A 507 -7.24 -20.02 -4.29
N LEU A 508 -7.03 -21.11 -5.04
CA LEU A 508 -7.15 -22.48 -4.54
C LEU A 508 -5.93 -23.29 -4.96
N SER A 509 -5.51 -24.22 -4.09
CA SER A 509 -4.46 -25.17 -4.44
C SER A 509 -5.01 -26.27 -5.35
N GLN A 510 -4.17 -26.89 -6.16
CA GLN A 510 -4.59 -27.93 -7.11
C GLN A 510 -5.17 -29.17 -6.42
N LYS A 511 -4.81 -29.41 -5.14
CA LYS A 511 -5.33 -30.50 -4.31
C LYS A 511 -6.78 -30.26 -3.85
N ASP A 512 -7.23 -29.01 -3.84
CA ASP A 512 -8.57 -28.59 -3.37
C ASP A 512 -9.62 -28.48 -4.50
N ILE A 513 -9.25 -28.77 -5.75
CA ILE A 513 -10.13 -28.63 -6.94
C ILE A 513 -11.02 -29.88 -7.12
N LYS A 514 -11.70 -30.33 -6.06
CA LYS A 514 -12.80 -31.29 -6.18
C LYS A 514 -14.06 -30.68 -5.58
N ASP A 515 -15.08 -30.50 -6.42
CA ASP A 515 -16.43 -30.03 -6.05
C ASP A 515 -16.46 -28.66 -5.35
N VAL A 516 -15.66 -27.70 -5.83
CA VAL A 516 -15.60 -26.33 -5.30
C VAL A 516 -16.91 -25.58 -5.56
N LYS A 517 -17.55 -25.10 -4.48
CA LYS A 517 -18.77 -24.28 -4.52
C LYS A 517 -18.55 -22.96 -3.81
N LEU A 518 -19.16 -21.90 -4.32
CA LEU A 518 -19.22 -20.59 -3.67
C LEU A 518 -20.64 -20.29 -3.25
N ASP A 519 -20.89 -20.29 -1.95
CA ASP A 519 -22.19 -19.97 -1.34
C ASP A 519 -22.25 -18.50 -0.92
N ILE A 520 -23.35 -17.84 -1.30
CA ILE A 520 -23.63 -16.43 -1.06
C ILE A 520 -24.83 -16.35 -0.13
N TYR A 521 -24.67 -15.68 1.00
CA TYR A 521 -25.69 -15.55 2.04
C TYR A 521 -26.27 -14.14 2.06
N ASN A 522 -27.19 -13.83 2.95
CA ASN A 522 -27.55 -12.45 3.28
C ASN A 522 -27.21 -12.16 4.75
N ILE A 523 -27.43 -10.93 5.22
CA ILE A 523 -27.16 -10.54 6.61
C ILE A 523 -27.93 -11.34 7.68
N ASN A 524 -29.01 -12.03 7.30
CA ASN A 524 -29.78 -12.88 8.19
C ASN A 524 -29.27 -14.34 8.20
N GLY A 525 -28.20 -14.64 7.45
CA GLY A 525 -27.65 -15.99 7.28
C GLY A 525 -28.44 -16.87 6.31
N GLU A 526 -29.37 -16.32 5.53
CA GLU A 526 -30.14 -17.09 4.54
C GLU A 526 -29.30 -17.31 3.28
N LEU A 527 -29.21 -18.56 2.80
CA LEU A 527 -28.51 -18.90 1.56
C LEU A 527 -29.27 -18.33 0.35
N ILE A 528 -28.60 -17.45 -0.39
CA ILE A 528 -29.15 -16.75 -1.57
C ILE A 528 -28.77 -17.46 -2.87
N ARG A 529 -27.51 -17.86 -3.00
CA ARG A 529 -27.02 -18.53 -4.21
C ARG A 529 -25.83 -19.44 -3.94
N THR A 530 -25.80 -20.56 -4.64
CA THR A 530 -24.61 -21.41 -4.78
C THR A 530 -24.10 -21.27 -6.21
N LEU A 531 -22.83 -20.92 -6.39
CA LEU A 531 -22.16 -20.89 -7.68
C LEU A 531 -21.21 -22.09 -7.79
N ASP A 532 -21.38 -22.88 -8.85
CA ASP A 532 -20.49 -23.99 -9.16
C ASP A 532 -19.23 -23.46 -9.85
N CYS A 533 -18.07 -23.73 -9.26
CA CYS A 533 -16.81 -23.19 -9.74
C CYS A 533 -16.14 -24.09 -10.80
N VAL A 534 -16.69 -25.27 -11.12
CA VAL A 534 -16.06 -26.29 -11.99
C VAL A 534 -15.63 -25.75 -13.37
N GLU A 535 -16.40 -24.84 -13.98
CA GLU A 535 -16.07 -24.25 -15.29
C GLU A 535 -14.86 -23.28 -15.25
N SER A 536 -14.54 -22.72 -14.08
CA SER A 536 -13.41 -21.80 -13.89
C SER A 536 -12.03 -22.49 -13.80
N PHE A 537 -12.02 -23.83 -13.78
CA PHE A 537 -10.80 -24.66 -13.67
C PHE A 537 -10.40 -25.35 -15.00
N ASN A 538 -11.09 -25.07 -16.10
CA ASN A 538 -10.96 -25.85 -17.34
C ASN A 538 -9.81 -25.38 -18.28
N ILE A 539 -8.60 -25.20 -17.74
CA ILE A 539 -7.38 -24.96 -18.53
C ILE A 539 -6.33 -26.00 -18.16
N LYS A 540 -5.97 -26.82 -19.14
CA LYS A 540 -4.82 -27.74 -19.07
C LYS A 540 -3.52 -26.91 -19.03
N SER A 541 -3.03 -26.58 -17.85
CA SER A 541 -1.66 -26.09 -17.63
C SER A 541 -1.19 -26.44 -16.22
N GLU A 542 0.11 -26.69 -16.11
CA GLU A 542 0.92 -27.32 -15.04
C GLU A 542 0.92 -26.62 -13.65
N PRO A 543 1.57 -27.20 -12.61
CA PRO A 543 1.12 -27.18 -11.21
C PRO A 543 1.65 -25.97 -10.42
N THR A 544 0.97 -24.84 -10.48
CA THR A 544 1.19 -23.72 -9.56
C THR A 544 -0.15 -23.09 -9.19
N LYS A 545 -0.30 -22.65 -7.93
CA LYS A 545 -1.53 -22.06 -7.36
C LYS A 545 -2.13 -21.04 -8.35
N SER A 546 -3.31 -21.32 -8.90
CA SER A 546 -3.93 -20.46 -9.92
C SER A 546 -4.98 -19.56 -9.26
N VAL A 547 -4.96 -18.27 -9.62
CA VAL A 547 -6.00 -17.31 -9.22
C VAL A 547 -7.21 -17.54 -10.12
N HIS A 548 -8.31 -17.99 -9.53
CA HIS A 548 -9.58 -18.23 -10.21
C HIS A 548 -10.54 -17.06 -9.98
N SER A 549 -11.55 -16.94 -10.85
CA SER A 549 -12.60 -15.94 -10.66
C SER A 549 -13.94 -16.40 -11.21
N ILE A 550 -15.03 -16.05 -10.50
CA ILE A 550 -16.40 -16.35 -10.89
C ILE A 550 -17.26 -15.07 -10.85
N ILE A 551 -18.22 -14.94 -11.75
CA ILE A 551 -19.08 -13.76 -11.82
C ILE A 551 -20.43 -14.06 -11.16
N TRP A 552 -20.79 -13.29 -10.14
CA TRP A 552 -22.14 -13.28 -9.58
C TRP A 552 -22.90 -12.06 -10.11
N ASN A 553 -24.08 -12.27 -10.70
CA ASN A 553 -24.91 -11.22 -11.31
C ASN A 553 -26.08 -10.74 -10.41
N GLY A 554 -25.97 -10.91 -9.10
CA GLY A 554 -27.00 -10.44 -8.16
C GLY A 554 -28.35 -11.14 -8.31
N THR A 555 -28.33 -12.42 -8.68
CA THR A 555 -29.54 -13.26 -8.69
C THR A 555 -29.42 -14.41 -7.69
N ASP A 556 -30.55 -14.92 -7.23
CA ASP A 556 -30.67 -16.12 -6.40
C ASP A 556 -30.52 -17.42 -7.24
N ASN A 557 -30.65 -18.58 -6.59
CA ASN A 557 -30.65 -19.90 -7.25
C ASN A 557 -31.75 -20.09 -8.29
N ASN A 558 -32.83 -19.30 -8.25
CA ASN A 558 -33.92 -19.31 -9.24
C ASN A 558 -33.70 -18.27 -10.36
N SER A 559 -32.50 -17.69 -10.46
CA SER A 559 -32.15 -16.63 -11.42
C SER A 559 -32.96 -15.34 -11.26
N LYS A 560 -33.59 -15.12 -10.10
CA LYS A 560 -34.33 -13.90 -9.80
C LYS A 560 -33.41 -12.88 -9.15
N THR A 561 -33.47 -11.62 -9.58
CA THR A 561 -32.68 -10.53 -9.01
C THR A 561 -32.98 -10.33 -7.53
N VAL A 562 -31.94 -10.27 -6.72
CA VAL A 562 -32.04 -10.05 -5.28
C VAL A 562 -32.06 -8.54 -4.96
N PRO A 563 -32.69 -8.11 -3.86
CA PRO A 563 -32.73 -6.70 -3.47
C PRO A 563 -31.32 -6.10 -3.27
N SER A 564 -31.18 -4.77 -3.35
CA SER A 564 -29.92 -4.13 -2.92
C SER A 564 -29.71 -4.37 -1.43
N GLY A 565 -28.55 -4.91 -1.04
CA GLY A 565 -28.26 -5.29 0.33
C GLY A 565 -26.83 -5.84 0.48
N VAL A 566 -26.49 -6.25 1.70
CA VAL A 566 -25.24 -6.95 2.01
C VAL A 566 -25.49 -8.45 1.95
N TYR A 567 -24.57 -9.17 1.30
CA TYR A 567 -24.63 -10.59 0.97
C TYR A 567 -23.27 -11.24 1.22
#